data_AF-A0A8C3F3I3-F1
#
_entry.id   AF-A0A8C3F3I3-F1
#
_cell.length_a   1.000
_cell.length_b   1.000
_cell.length_c   1.000
_cell.angle_alpha   90.00
_cell.angle_beta   90.00
_cell.angle_gamma   90.00
#
_symmetry.space_group_name_H-M   'P 1'
#
loop_
_entity.id
_entity.type
_entity.pdbx_description
1 polymer ?
#
loop_
_entity_poly.entity_id
_entity_poly.type
_entity_poly.pdbx_seq_one_letter_code
_entity_poly.pdbx_strand_id
1 'polypeptide(L)'
;MARFLRNAVGWLSPSPGAVVGVQKSLSSLLSILSSSGTRVQPSEELIASFGVYCMDAYDAAQGRELIQFVKRGGGLLIAGQAWHWASGHRAERVLFDFPGNHVTSVAGVYFTDIYGETGIFSVSDKVPAIPLIAP
;
A
#
# COMPACT_ATOMS: atom_id res chain seq x y z
N MET A 1 4.01 13.73 9.71
CA MET A 1 3.81 12.82 8.56
C MET A 1 5.10 12.52 7.80
N ALA A 2 5.88 13.51 7.33
CA ALA A 2 7.07 13.27 6.49
C ALA A 2 8.09 12.27 7.08
N ARG A 3 8.42 12.40 8.38
CA ARG A 3 9.33 11.46 9.07
C ARG A 3 8.81 10.03 9.08
N PHE A 4 7.50 9.85 9.32
CA PHE A 4 6.87 8.53 9.31
C PHE A 4 6.98 7.87 7.93
N LEU A 5 6.63 8.59 6.87
CA LEU A 5 6.71 8.07 5.50
C LEU A 5 8.14 7.69 5.10
N ARG A 6 9.14 8.51 5.46
CA ARG A 6 10.55 8.19 5.23
C ARG A 6 10.99 6.92 5.96
N ASN A 7 10.59 6.78 7.23
CA ASN A 7 10.91 5.59 8.01
C ASN A 7 10.22 4.34 7.45
N ALA A 8 8.95 4.45 7.04
CA ALA A 8 8.21 3.35 6.44
C ALA A 8 8.87 2.89 5.13
N VAL A 9 9.20 3.82 4.23
CA VAL A 9 9.92 3.50 2.98
C VAL A 9 11.32 2.94 3.27
N GLY A 10 12.02 3.47 4.27
CA GLY A 10 13.30 2.93 4.70
C GLY A 10 13.22 1.49 5.21
N TRP A 11 12.18 1.15 5.96
CA TRP A 11 11.91 -0.21 6.44
C TRP A 11 11.51 -1.16 5.31
N LEU A 12 10.72 -0.67 4.34
CA LEU A 12 10.33 -1.42 3.15
C LEU A 12 11.49 -1.66 2.17
N SER A 13 12.56 -0.87 2.25
CA SER A 13 13.67 -0.95 1.31
C SER A 13 14.46 -2.25 1.51
N PRO A 14 14.60 -3.09 0.47
CA PRO A 14 15.30 -4.38 0.61
C PRO A 14 16.82 -4.21 0.80
N SER A 15 17.37 -3.06 0.39
CA SER A 15 18.78 -2.73 0.57
C SER A 15 19.00 -1.22 0.62
N PRO A 16 20.13 -0.74 1.19
CA PRO A 16 20.50 0.66 1.11
C PRO A 16 20.67 1.12 -0.35
N GLY A 17 20.05 2.25 -0.70
CA GLY A 17 20.18 2.85 -2.04
C GLY A 17 19.33 2.20 -3.12
N ALA A 18 18.44 1.26 -2.77
CA ALA A 18 17.43 0.75 -3.68
C ALA A 18 16.54 1.89 -4.23
N VAL A 19 16.11 1.77 -5.47
CA VAL A 19 15.29 2.80 -6.12
C VAL A 19 13.85 2.68 -5.62
N VAL A 20 13.28 3.82 -5.21
CA VAL A 20 11.88 3.93 -4.81
C VAL A 20 11.08 4.48 -5.98
N GLY A 21 10.29 3.62 -6.61
CA GLY A 21 9.30 4.02 -7.59
C GLY A 21 8.09 4.68 -6.92
N VAL A 22 7.64 5.83 -7.40
CA VAL A 22 6.46 6.52 -6.87
C VAL A 22 5.51 6.86 -8.01
N GLN A 23 4.25 6.47 -7.89
CA GLN A 23 3.21 6.81 -8.85
C GLN A 23 3.14 8.33 -9.05
N LYS A 24 3.11 8.82 -10.30
CA LYS A 24 3.23 10.27 -10.59
C LYS A 24 2.13 11.12 -9.97
N SER A 25 0.94 10.55 -9.77
CA SER A 25 -0.19 11.19 -9.07
C SER A 25 0.16 11.58 -7.62
N LEU A 26 1.13 10.91 -7.00
CA LEU A 26 1.55 11.09 -5.60
C LEU A 26 2.66 12.14 -5.44
N SER A 27 2.50 13.31 -6.06
CA SER A 27 3.51 14.39 -6.09
C SER A 27 4.01 14.83 -4.71
N SER A 28 3.12 14.84 -3.71
CA SER A 28 3.47 15.18 -2.33
C SER A 28 4.38 14.13 -1.68
N LEU A 29 4.13 12.84 -1.93
CA LEU A 29 5.00 11.75 -1.46
C LEU A 29 6.37 11.83 -2.13
N LEU A 30 6.39 12.06 -3.46
CA LEU A 30 7.61 12.26 -4.23
C LEU A 30 8.48 13.38 -3.60
N SER A 31 7.89 14.54 -3.27
CA SER A 31 8.59 15.65 -2.63
C SER A 31 9.14 15.28 -1.23
N ILE A 32 8.35 14.60 -0.41
CA ILE A 32 8.73 14.15 0.93
C ILE A 32 9.93 13.20 0.91
N LEU A 33 9.96 12.29 -0.07
CA LEU A 33 11.01 11.26 -0.19
C LEU A 33 12.27 11.82 -0.86
N SER A 34 12.14 12.65 -1.90
CA SER A 34 13.30 13.26 -2.59
C SER A 34 14.13 14.15 -1.67
N SER A 35 13.51 14.79 -0.69
CA SER A 35 14.18 15.64 0.31
C SER A 35 14.91 14.85 1.43
N SER A 36 15.12 13.54 1.26
CA SER A 36 15.76 12.66 2.25
C SER A 36 17.03 11.95 1.76
N GLY A 37 17.50 12.26 0.55
CA GLY A 37 18.62 11.53 -0.07
C GLY A 37 18.24 10.13 -0.58
N THR A 38 16.97 9.73 -0.46
CA THR A 38 16.41 8.52 -1.08
C THR A 38 16.45 8.67 -2.61
N ARG A 39 16.82 7.59 -3.32
CA ARG A 39 16.75 7.55 -4.80
C ARG A 39 15.31 7.31 -5.23
N VAL A 40 14.59 8.39 -5.49
CA VAL A 40 13.17 8.33 -5.88
C VAL A 40 13.04 8.52 -7.38
N GLN A 41 12.21 7.69 -8.01
CA GLN A 41 11.89 7.76 -9.42
C GLN A 41 10.37 7.85 -9.61
N PRO A 42 9.83 8.92 -10.22
CA PRO A 42 8.42 8.95 -10.59
C PRO A 42 8.15 7.92 -11.70
N SER A 43 7.04 7.20 -11.60
CA SER A 43 6.61 6.20 -12.58
C SER A 43 5.10 6.20 -12.74
N GLU A 44 4.59 5.79 -13.90
CA GLU A 44 3.15 5.46 -14.04
C GLU A 44 2.89 4.01 -13.64
N GLU A 45 3.91 3.16 -13.81
CA GLU A 45 3.81 1.71 -13.69
C GLU A 45 4.92 1.15 -12.81
N LEU A 46 4.72 -0.06 -12.29
CA LEU A 46 5.75 -0.84 -11.62
C LEU A 46 6.87 -1.20 -12.59
N ILE A 47 8.11 -0.85 -12.23
CA ILE A 47 9.32 -1.26 -12.96
C ILE A 47 10.06 -2.31 -12.13
N ALA A 48 10.49 -3.40 -12.77
CA ALA A 48 11.12 -4.54 -12.09
C ALA A 48 12.42 -4.21 -11.32
N SER A 49 13.08 -3.10 -11.64
CA SER A 49 14.31 -2.65 -10.97
C SER A 49 14.08 -1.86 -9.68
N PHE A 50 12.82 -1.52 -9.36
CA PHE A 50 12.51 -0.86 -8.09
C PHE A 50 12.78 -1.80 -6.92
N GLY A 51 13.23 -1.24 -5.80
CA GLY A 51 13.25 -1.94 -4.51
C GLY A 51 11.99 -1.69 -3.70
N VAL A 52 11.40 -0.51 -3.85
CA VAL A 52 10.12 -0.15 -3.25
C VAL A 52 9.23 0.49 -4.31
N TYR A 53 7.95 0.15 -4.34
CA TYR A 53 6.94 0.84 -5.15
C TYR A 53 5.88 1.49 -4.27
N CYS A 54 5.57 2.76 -4.54
CA CYS A 54 4.57 3.53 -3.82
C CYS A 54 3.43 3.89 -4.76
N MET A 55 2.20 3.49 -4.43
CA MET A 55 1.01 3.71 -5.25
C MET A 55 -0.22 4.03 -4.40
N ASP A 56 -1.24 4.62 -5.03
CA ASP A 56 -2.58 4.63 -4.46
C ASP A 56 -3.25 3.24 -4.61
N ALA A 57 -4.40 3.06 -3.96
CA ALA A 57 -5.12 1.80 -3.92
C ALA A 57 -6.29 1.72 -4.94
N TYR A 58 -6.34 2.64 -5.92
CA TYR A 58 -7.48 2.78 -6.82
C TYR A 58 -7.25 2.16 -8.21
N ASP A 59 -6.06 1.61 -8.46
CA ASP A 59 -5.73 0.88 -9.67
C ASP A 59 -5.16 -0.51 -9.33
N ALA A 60 -5.61 -1.53 -10.07
CA ALA A 60 -5.17 -2.92 -9.97
C ALA A 60 -4.71 -3.50 -11.31
N ALA A 61 -4.49 -2.67 -12.34
CA ALA A 61 -4.08 -3.11 -13.68
C ALA A 61 -2.83 -3.99 -13.65
N GLN A 62 -1.89 -3.70 -12.74
CA GLN A 62 -0.65 -4.45 -12.54
C GLN A 62 -0.67 -5.37 -11.31
N GLY A 63 -1.86 -5.78 -10.86
CA GLY A 63 -2.03 -6.51 -9.59
C GLY A 63 -1.19 -7.79 -9.51
N ARG A 64 -1.12 -8.56 -10.61
CA ARG A 64 -0.31 -9.80 -10.65
C ARG A 64 1.18 -9.50 -10.54
N GLU A 65 1.66 -8.50 -11.25
CA GLU A 65 3.05 -8.06 -11.25
C GLU A 65 3.45 -7.51 -9.87
N LEU A 66 2.57 -6.74 -9.22
CA LEU A 66 2.73 -6.27 -7.84
C LEU A 66 2.83 -7.42 -6.84
N ILE A 67 1.95 -8.42 -6.93
CA ILE A 67 2.01 -9.61 -6.07
C ILE A 67 3.34 -10.34 -6.26
N GLN A 68 3.80 -10.51 -7.50
CA GLN A 68 5.09 -11.17 -7.78
C GLN A 68 6.28 -10.35 -7.28
N PHE A 69 6.22 -9.03 -7.41
CA PHE A 69 7.23 -8.12 -6.89
C PHE A 69 7.38 -8.24 -5.37
N VAL A 70 6.26 -8.21 -4.63
CA VAL A 70 6.27 -8.40 -3.17
C VAL A 70 6.76 -9.80 -2.79
N LYS A 71 6.31 -10.85 -3.48
CA LYS A 71 6.78 -12.24 -3.25
C LYS A 71 8.29 -12.42 -3.46
N ARG A 72 8.92 -11.60 -4.30
CA ARG A 72 10.38 -11.60 -4.54
C ARG A 72 11.16 -10.73 -3.55
N GLY A 73 10.49 -10.13 -2.56
CA GLY A 73 11.11 -9.28 -1.54
C GLY A 73 11.09 -7.79 -1.86
N GLY A 74 10.34 -7.36 -2.87
CA GLY A 74 10.08 -5.94 -3.13
C GLY A 74 9.17 -5.32 -2.06
N GLY A 75 9.46 -4.08 -1.66
CA GLY A 75 8.64 -3.34 -0.70
C GLY A 75 7.46 -2.64 -1.37
N LEU A 76 6.25 -2.74 -0.81
CA LEU A 76 5.07 -2.05 -1.31
C LEU A 76 4.53 -1.07 -0.27
N LEU A 77 4.41 0.21 -0.64
CA LEU A 77 3.66 1.21 0.10
C LEU A 77 2.38 1.53 -0.68
N ILE A 78 1.23 1.15 -0.14
CA ILE A 78 -0.08 1.33 -0.77
C ILE A 78 -1.04 2.02 0.19
N ALA A 79 -1.80 3.00 -0.30
CA ALA A 79 -2.76 3.74 0.52
C ALA A 79 -3.99 4.18 -0.29
N GLY A 80 -5.15 4.21 0.35
CA GLY A 80 -6.40 4.67 -0.24
C GLY A 80 -7.56 4.65 0.74
N GLN A 81 -8.69 5.22 0.35
CA GLN A 81 -9.90 5.37 1.14
C GLN A 81 -11.02 4.54 0.51
N ALA A 82 -11.06 3.25 0.84
CA ALA A 82 -12.06 2.34 0.25
C ALA A 82 -13.51 2.72 0.61
N TRP A 83 -13.77 3.30 1.79
CA TRP A 83 -15.08 3.87 2.15
C TRP A 83 -15.53 4.97 1.17
N HIS A 84 -14.60 5.81 0.71
CA HIS A 84 -14.92 6.89 -0.22
C HIS A 84 -15.24 6.31 -1.59
N TRP A 85 -14.43 5.35 -2.03
CA TRP A 85 -14.70 4.58 -3.26
C TRP A 85 -16.07 3.89 -3.21
N ALA A 86 -16.41 3.22 -2.11
CA ALA A 86 -17.67 2.51 -1.91
C ALA A 86 -18.90 3.40 -2.06
N SER A 87 -18.79 4.68 -1.68
CA SER A 87 -19.90 5.64 -1.77
C SER A 87 -20.41 5.84 -3.20
N GLY A 88 -19.53 5.68 -4.20
CA GLY A 88 -19.83 5.72 -5.63
C GLY A 88 -20.05 4.36 -6.29
N HIS A 89 -19.71 3.25 -5.62
CA HIS A 89 -19.74 1.88 -6.14
C HIS A 89 -20.68 1.00 -5.32
N ARG A 90 -21.92 1.46 -5.08
CA ARG A 90 -22.86 0.85 -4.12
C ARG A 90 -23.28 -0.59 -4.41
N ALA A 91 -23.16 -1.03 -5.66
CA ALA A 91 -23.49 -2.40 -6.07
C ALA A 91 -22.31 -3.36 -5.91
N GLU A 92 -21.11 -2.84 -5.64
CA GLU A 92 -19.85 -3.59 -5.58
C GLU A 92 -19.48 -3.90 -4.12
N ARG A 93 -18.78 -5.02 -3.93
CA ARG A 93 -18.38 -5.51 -2.61
C ARG A 93 -16.94 -5.09 -2.37
N VAL A 94 -16.73 -4.13 -1.48
CA VAL A 94 -15.39 -3.56 -1.21
C VAL A 94 -14.31 -4.60 -0.95
N LEU A 95 -14.60 -5.66 -0.18
CA LEU A 95 -13.62 -6.71 0.12
C LEU A 95 -13.09 -7.43 -1.13
N PHE A 96 -13.89 -7.52 -2.19
CA PHE A 96 -13.55 -8.27 -3.41
C PHE A 96 -13.24 -7.37 -4.59
N ASP A 97 -13.93 -6.23 -4.70
CA ASP A 97 -14.01 -5.42 -5.91
C ASP A 97 -13.20 -4.11 -5.78
N PHE A 98 -12.78 -3.72 -4.57
CA PHE A 98 -11.88 -2.57 -4.40
C PHE A 98 -10.49 -2.89 -4.96
N PRO A 99 -9.93 -2.09 -5.89
CA PRO A 99 -8.69 -2.42 -6.59
C PRO A 99 -7.52 -2.76 -5.66
N GLY A 100 -7.31 -1.98 -4.59
CA GLY A 100 -6.25 -2.24 -3.61
C GLY A 100 -6.33 -3.64 -2.96
N ASN A 101 -7.55 -4.15 -2.76
CA ASN A 101 -7.77 -5.48 -2.17
C ASN A 101 -7.36 -6.61 -3.11
N HIS A 102 -7.25 -6.40 -4.42
CA HIS A 102 -6.74 -7.42 -5.34
C HIS A 102 -5.27 -7.75 -5.07
N VAL A 103 -4.52 -6.81 -4.46
CA VAL A 103 -3.11 -6.98 -4.11
C VAL A 103 -2.94 -7.33 -2.63
N THR A 104 -3.55 -6.54 -1.72
CA THR A 104 -3.29 -6.67 -0.28
C THR A 104 -3.94 -7.91 0.35
N SER A 105 -5.03 -8.42 -0.22
CA SER A 105 -5.73 -9.61 0.30
C SER A 105 -4.84 -10.86 0.33
N VAL A 106 -3.88 -10.96 -0.60
CA VAL A 106 -2.91 -12.06 -0.66
C VAL A 106 -2.01 -12.09 0.59
N ALA A 107 -1.84 -10.95 1.26
CA ALA A 107 -1.12 -10.82 2.53
C ALA A 107 -2.06 -10.84 3.75
N GLY A 108 -3.35 -11.11 3.58
CA GLY A 108 -4.35 -11.09 4.65
C GLY A 108 -4.73 -9.68 5.12
N VAL A 109 -4.43 -8.64 4.33
CA VAL A 109 -4.73 -7.24 4.66
C VAL A 109 -5.81 -6.71 3.72
N TYR A 110 -6.84 -6.08 4.28
CA TYR A 110 -7.97 -5.57 3.51
C TYR A 110 -8.26 -4.12 3.85
N PHE A 111 -8.53 -3.33 2.82
CA PHE A 111 -9.27 -2.08 2.92
C PHE A 111 -10.75 -2.37 3.08
N THR A 112 -11.42 -1.61 3.94
CA THR A 112 -12.85 -1.76 4.24
C THR A 112 -13.61 -0.47 3.92
N ASP A 113 -14.92 -0.59 3.76
CA ASP A 113 -15.84 0.54 3.58
C ASP A 113 -16.20 1.25 4.90
N ILE A 114 -15.69 0.73 6.02
CA ILE A 114 -15.94 1.28 7.34
C ILE A 114 -15.01 2.47 7.56
N TYR A 115 -15.59 3.62 7.88
CA TYR A 115 -14.83 4.78 8.33
C TYR A 115 -14.22 4.50 9.70
N GLY A 116 -12.90 4.64 9.81
CA GLY A 116 -12.20 4.46 11.08
C GLY A 116 -12.45 5.62 12.04
N GLU A 117 -12.71 5.32 13.30
CA GLU A 117 -12.77 6.34 14.35
C GLU A 117 -11.37 6.89 14.66
N THR A 118 -11.29 8.17 14.99
CA THR A 118 -10.05 8.75 15.54
C THR A 118 -9.99 8.49 17.04
N GLY A 119 -8.89 7.91 17.51
CA GLY A 119 -8.77 7.56 18.92
C GLY A 119 -7.41 6.98 19.29
N ILE A 120 -7.23 6.74 20.59
CA ILE A 120 -6.11 5.97 21.12
C ILE A 120 -6.57 4.52 21.22
N PHE A 121 -6.02 3.66 20.38
CA PHE A 121 -6.33 2.24 20.38
C PHE A 121 -5.23 1.48 21.11
N SER A 122 -5.60 0.70 22.13
CA SER A 122 -4.67 -0.20 22.79
C SER A 122 -4.29 -1.33 21.83
N VAL A 123 -2.99 -1.49 21.58
CA VAL A 123 -2.48 -2.66 20.86
C VAL A 123 -2.49 -3.83 21.84
N SER A 124 -3.24 -4.88 21.50
CA SER A 124 -3.25 -6.12 22.29
C SER A 124 -1.95 -6.88 22.10
N ASP A 125 -1.31 -7.29 23.19
CA ASP A 125 -0.16 -8.22 23.15
C ASP A 125 -0.59 -9.64 22.74
N LYS A 126 -1.90 -9.94 22.85
CA LYS A 126 -2.47 -11.21 22.40
C LYS A 126 -2.82 -11.10 20.93
N VAL A 127 -2.24 -12.00 20.13
CA VAL A 127 -2.65 -12.21 18.74
C VAL A 127 -4.14 -12.60 18.73
N PRO A 128 -4.99 -11.88 17.98
CA PRO A 128 -6.40 -12.24 17.86
C PRO A 128 -6.52 -13.68 17.34
N ALA A 129 -7.33 -14.50 18.02
CA ALA A 129 -7.70 -15.82 17.54
C ALA A 129 -8.75 -15.69 16.40
N ILE A 130 -8.39 -15.01 15.31
CA ILE A 130 -9.24 -14.94 14.14
C ILE A 130 -8.92 -16.19 13.30
N PRO A 131 -9.87 -17.12 13.09
CA PRO A 131 -9.67 -18.15 12.08
C PRO A 131 -9.64 -17.46 10.71
N LEU A 132 -8.54 -17.60 9.97
CA LEU A 132 -8.38 -17.12 8.58
C LEU A 132 -9.23 -17.91 7.57
N ILE A 133 -10.35 -18.48 8.00
CA ILE A 133 -11.22 -19.28 7.15
C ILE A 133 -12.66 -18.95 7.57
N ALA A 134 -13.32 -18.10 6.80
CA ALA A 134 -14.76 -18.22 6.62
C ALA A 134 -15.01 -19.27 5.52
N PRO A 135 -16.06 -20.10 5.63
CA PRO A 135 -16.59 -20.85 4.49
C PRO A 135 -17.13 -19.93 3.38
#